data_AF-A0A7L3IZR3-F1
#
_entry.id   AF-A0A7L3IZR3-F1
#
_cell.length_a   1.000
_cell.length_b   1.000
_cell.length_c   1.000
_cell.angle_alpha   90.00
_cell.angle_beta   90.00
_cell.angle_gamma   90.00
#
_symmetry.space_group_name_H-M   'P 1'
#
loop_
_entity.id
_entity.type
_entity.pdbx_description
1 polymer ?
#
loop_
_entity_poly.entity_id
_entity_poly.type
_entity_poly.pdbx_seq_one_letter_code
_entity_poly.pdbx_strand_id
1 'polypeptide(L)'
;SHHLVVQVTGTSLMARLLRSTIGALNTSSDTQLETSNFACLPQPRGMTRQQYVGSCLPLAVLVLLCLAQVYTYRLRRTIAAFYFPKREKSRVLYLYNKLLQQRQSFVRRQRKRIAQRAQQHPGLGMLLLQWCCRHWPRLRRWMRRSCTVCGAPETPWDRVCPAPACGAPYCGPCW
;
A
#
# COMPACT_ATOMS: atom_id res chain seq x y z
N SER A 1 -51.49 10.85 -16.87
CA SER A 1 -52.32 10.89 -18.09
C SER A 1 -51.74 11.93 -19.04
N HIS A 2 -51.08 11.50 -20.12
CA HIS A 2 -50.54 12.41 -21.14
C HIS A 2 -51.35 12.25 -22.43
N HIS A 3 -51.95 13.33 -22.91
CA HIS A 3 -52.77 13.36 -24.12
C HIS A 3 -51.94 13.95 -25.27
N LEU A 4 -51.64 13.17 -26.30
CA LEU A 4 -50.84 13.59 -27.45
C LEU A 4 -51.78 13.87 -28.62
N VAL A 5 -51.95 15.14 -28.98
CA VAL A 5 -52.78 15.57 -30.12
C VAL A 5 -51.86 15.88 -31.30
N VAL A 6 -51.96 15.09 -32.38
CA VAL A 6 -51.19 15.30 -33.60
C VAL A 6 -52.00 16.16 -34.56
N GLN A 7 -51.66 17.44 -34.68
CA GLN A 7 -52.32 18.39 -35.58
C GLN A 7 -51.55 18.52 -36.89
N VAL A 8 -52.06 17.93 -37.98
CA VAL A 8 -51.45 18.03 -39.32
C VAL A 8 -51.94 19.32 -39.99
N THR A 9 -51.04 20.27 -40.27
CA THR A 9 -51.34 21.53 -40.99
C THR A 9 -50.82 21.49 -42.43
N GLY A 10 -51.65 21.89 -43.40
CA GLY A 10 -51.30 21.91 -44.83
C GLY A 10 -52.43 21.40 -45.74
N THR A 11 -52.47 21.90 -46.99
CA THR A 11 -53.49 21.57 -48.02
C THR A 11 -53.00 20.59 -49.09
N SER A 12 -51.79 20.05 -48.93
CA SER A 12 -51.22 19.08 -49.88
C SER A 12 -52.01 17.75 -49.90
N LEU A 13 -51.92 17.01 -51.01
CA LEU A 13 -52.56 15.69 -51.15
C LEU A 13 -52.13 14.71 -50.05
N MET A 14 -50.84 14.71 -49.67
CA MET A 14 -50.33 13.89 -48.56
C MET A 14 -50.93 14.28 -47.21
N ALA A 15 -51.11 15.59 -46.95
CA ALA A 15 -51.77 16.06 -45.73
C ALA A 15 -53.24 15.64 -45.68
N ARG A 16 -53.94 15.61 -46.82
CA ARG A 16 -55.32 15.09 -46.92
C ARG A 16 -55.41 13.59 -46.67
N LEU A 17 -54.47 12.81 -47.22
CA LEU A 17 -54.43 11.36 -46.97
C LEU A 17 -54.16 11.06 -45.50
N LEU A 18 -53.18 11.74 -44.88
CA LEU A 18 -52.89 11.58 -43.46
C LEU A 18 -54.05 12.00 -42.56
N ARG A 19 -54.78 13.08 -42.90
CA ARG A 19 -55.96 13.51 -42.14
C ARG A 19 -57.11 12.50 -42.26
N SER A 20 -57.28 11.89 -43.44
CA SER A 20 -58.29 10.85 -43.70
C SER A 20 -57.97 9.55 -42.96
N THR A 21 -56.71 9.10 -42.97
CA THR A 21 -56.30 7.88 -42.25
C THR A 21 -56.31 8.08 -40.74
N ILE A 22 -55.86 9.22 -40.23
CA ILE A 22 -55.93 9.55 -38.79
C ILE A 22 -57.39 9.70 -38.34
N GLY A 23 -58.26 10.31 -39.16
CA GLY A 23 -59.69 10.44 -38.87
C GLY A 23 -60.45 9.12 -38.84
N ALA A 24 -60.10 8.16 -39.72
CA ALA A 24 -60.67 6.81 -39.73
C ALA A 24 -60.15 5.91 -38.59
N LEU A 25 -58.94 6.19 -38.09
CA LEU A 25 -58.35 5.49 -36.94
C LEU A 25 -58.77 6.08 -35.59
N ASN A 26 -59.31 7.31 -35.58
CA ASN A 26 -59.73 8.06 -34.39
C ASN A 26 -60.89 7.41 -33.61
N THR A 27 -61.59 6.45 -34.20
CA THR A 27 -62.62 5.63 -33.52
C THR A 27 -62.05 4.35 -32.90
N SER A 28 -60.78 4.03 -33.14
CA SER A 28 -60.15 2.76 -32.75
C SER A 28 -58.87 2.91 -31.91
N SER A 29 -58.42 4.13 -31.62
CA SER A 29 -57.18 4.36 -30.87
C SER A 29 -57.40 5.12 -29.57
N ASP A 30 -58.23 4.59 -28.67
CA ASP A 30 -57.94 4.73 -27.24
C ASP A 30 -56.85 3.71 -26.88
N THR A 31 -55.68 3.87 -27.49
CA THR A 31 -54.50 3.07 -27.14
C THR A 31 -53.91 3.72 -25.90
N GLN A 32 -54.33 3.25 -24.73
CA GLN A 32 -53.59 3.42 -23.49
C GLN A 32 -52.22 2.75 -23.66
N LEU A 33 -51.27 3.49 -24.25
CA LEU A 33 -49.86 3.12 -24.27
C LEU A 33 -49.30 3.39 -22.88
N GLU A 34 -49.60 2.48 -21.95
CA GLU A 34 -48.86 2.31 -20.70
C GLU A 34 -47.44 1.83 -21.06
N THR A 35 -46.54 2.78 -21.35
CA THR A 35 -45.12 2.50 -21.62
C THR A 35 -44.40 2.21 -20.31
N SER A 36 -44.70 1.03 -19.74
CA SER A 36 -44.12 0.60 -18.48
C SER A 36 -42.74 -0.04 -18.74
N ASN A 37 -41.68 0.53 -18.13
CA ASN A 37 -40.31 0.02 -18.25
C ASN A 37 -40.08 -1.27 -17.43
N PHE A 38 -41.12 -1.84 -16.80
CA PHE A 38 -41.04 -3.08 -16.01
C PHE A 38 -40.52 -4.27 -16.80
N ALA A 39 -40.77 -4.32 -18.11
CA ALA A 39 -40.22 -5.36 -18.98
C ALA A 39 -38.69 -5.27 -19.14
N CYS A 40 -38.11 -4.08 -18.94
CA CYS A 40 -36.68 -3.82 -19.04
C CYS A 40 -35.96 -3.93 -17.69
N LEU A 41 -36.68 -4.14 -16.60
CA LEU A 41 -36.06 -4.25 -15.27
C LEU A 41 -35.39 -5.62 -15.12
N PRO A 42 -34.08 -5.68 -14.82
CA PRO A 42 -33.43 -6.95 -14.52
C PRO A 42 -34.04 -7.54 -13.25
N GLN A 43 -34.68 -8.70 -13.37
CA GLN A 43 -35.22 -9.41 -12.21
C GLN A 43 -34.06 -10.01 -11.40
N PRO A 44 -33.85 -9.58 -10.14
CA PRO A 44 -32.79 -10.15 -9.32
C PRO A 44 -33.17 -11.58 -8.96
N ARG A 45 -32.51 -12.56 -9.58
CA ARG A 45 -32.58 -13.96 -9.16
C ARG A 45 -31.43 -14.26 -8.22
N GLY A 46 -31.75 -14.83 -7.05
CA GLY A 46 -30.75 -15.34 -6.13
C GLY A 46 -29.92 -16.44 -6.80
N MET A 47 -28.60 -16.39 -6.63
CA MET A 47 -27.72 -17.44 -7.13
C MET A 47 -28.00 -18.75 -6.39
N THR A 48 -28.09 -19.85 -7.13
CA THR A 48 -28.19 -21.18 -6.53
C THR A 48 -26.87 -21.55 -5.84
N ARG A 49 -26.94 -22.39 -4.80
CA ARG A 49 -25.76 -22.84 -4.04
C ARG A 49 -24.67 -23.45 -4.95
N GLN A 50 -25.07 -24.14 -6.02
CA GLN A 50 -24.18 -24.70 -7.04
C GLN A 50 -23.39 -23.62 -7.79
N GLN A 51 -24.05 -22.53 -8.20
CA GLN A 51 -23.41 -21.41 -8.88
C GLN A 51 -22.42 -20.69 -7.96
N TYR A 52 -22.78 -20.52 -6.68
CA TYR A 52 -21.88 -19.92 -5.70
C TYR A 52 -20.60 -20.75 -5.50
N VAL A 53 -20.74 -22.07 -5.34
CA VAL A 53 -19.59 -22.98 -5.22
C VAL A 53 -18.76 -22.95 -6.51
N GLY A 54 -19.40 -22.97 -7.68
CA GLY A 54 -18.72 -22.90 -8.98
C GLY A 54 -17.88 -21.62 -9.16
N SER A 55 -18.34 -20.48 -8.63
CA SER A 55 -17.58 -19.21 -8.70
C SER A 55 -16.52 -19.09 -7.60
N CYS A 56 -16.81 -19.52 -6.38
CA CYS A 56 -15.89 -19.36 -5.24
C CYS A 56 -14.75 -20.39 -5.22
N LEU A 57 -14.98 -21.63 -5.67
CA LEU A 57 -13.98 -22.69 -5.69
C LEU A 57 -12.72 -22.33 -6.51
N PRO A 58 -12.81 -21.87 -7.78
CA PRO A 58 -11.61 -21.52 -8.55
C PRO A 58 -10.86 -20.34 -7.94
N LEU A 59 -11.56 -19.38 -7.32
CA LEU A 59 -10.92 -18.26 -6.61
C LEU A 59 -10.14 -18.76 -5.40
N ALA A 60 -10.71 -19.67 -4.60
CA ALA A 60 -10.03 -20.28 -3.47
C ALA A 60 -8.80 -21.10 -3.91
N VAL A 61 -8.93 -21.87 -4.99
CA VAL A 61 -7.81 -22.63 -5.59
C VAL A 61 -6.72 -21.68 -6.07
N LEU A 62 -7.07 -20.57 -6.72
CA LEU A 62 -6.09 -19.57 -7.16
C LEU A 62 -5.31 -18.99 -5.98
N VAL A 63 -5.99 -18.61 -4.90
CA VAL A 63 -5.34 -18.13 -3.67
C VAL A 63 -4.40 -19.18 -3.09
N LEU A 64 -4.84 -20.44 -3.03
CA LEU A 64 -4.02 -21.55 -2.55
C LEU A 64 -2.77 -21.75 -3.43
N LEU A 65 -2.92 -21.67 -4.76
CA LEU A 65 -1.81 -21.76 -5.70
C LEU A 65 -0.83 -20.60 -5.54
N CYS A 66 -1.31 -19.37 -5.31
CA CYS A 66 -0.44 -18.22 -5.02
C CYS A 66 0.38 -18.43 -3.74
N LEU A 67 -0.22 -19.00 -2.69
CA LEU A 67 0.52 -19.36 -1.48
C LEU A 67 1.55 -20.47 -1.75
N ALA A 68 1.15 -21.51 -2.50
CA ALA A 68 2.05 -22.60 -2.89
C ALA A 68 3.24 -22.09 -3.74
N GLN A 69 3.04 -21.08 -4.59
CA GLN A 69 4.11 -20.49 -5.39
C GLN A 69 5.27 -20.00 -4.52
N VAL A 70 5.00 -19.31 -3.41
CA VAL A 70 6.05 -18.85 -2.48
C VAL A 70 6.93 -20.01 -1.99
N TYR A 71 6.30 -21.14 -1.67
CA TYR A 71 7.02 -22.34 -1.24
C TYR A 71 7.76 -23.01 -2.39
N THR A 72 7.17 -23.11 -3.59
CA THR A 72 7.86 -23.67 -4.76
C THR A 72 9.09 -22.85 -5.16
N TYR A 73 9.07 -21.53 -5.02
CA TYR A 73 10.26 -20.70 -5.26
C TYR A 73 11.38 -21.00 -4.26
N ARG A 74 11.04 -21.26 -2.99
CA ARG A 74 12.03 -21.71 -1.99
C ARG A 74 12.58 -23.10 -2.32
N LEU A 75 11.71 -24.03 -2.73
CA LEU A 75 12.09 -25.38 -3.12
C LEU A 75 12.95 -25.42 -4.39
N ARG A 76 12.69 -24.55 -5.38
CA ARG A 76 13.55 -24.43 -6.57
C ARG A 76 14.99 -24.14 -6.19
N ARG A 77 15.21 -23.29 -5.18
CA ARG A 77 16.55 -23.00 -4.69
C ARG A 77 17.19 -24.21 -4.00
N THR A 78 16.43 -24.96 -3.19
CA THR A 78 16.97 -26.16 -2.52
C THR A 78 17.30 -27.27 -3.52
N ILE A 79 16.45 -27.49 -4.52
CA ILE A 79 16.70 -28.44 -5.62
C ILE A 79 17.94 -28.00 -6.41
N ALA A 80 18.04 -26.73 -6.82
CA ALA A 80 19.20 -26.23 -7.54
C ALA A 80 20.50 -26.33 -6.71
N ALA A 81 20.42 -26.13 -5.39
CA ALA A 81 21.56 -26.30 -4.48
C ALA A 81 22.01 -27.76 -4.39
N PHE A 82 21.08 -28.72 -4.45
CA PHE A 82 21.37 -30.15 -4.46
C PHE A 82 22.07 -30.59 -5.75
N TYR A 83 21.55 -30.18 -6.92
CA TYR A 83 22.14 -30.57 -8.22
C TYR A 83 23.41 -29.79 -8.59
N PHE A 84 23.53 -28.52 -8.18
CA PHE A 84 24.67 -27.65 -8.53
C PHE A 84 25.35 -27.02 -7.30
N PRO A 85 25.92 -27.82 -6.38
CA PRO A 85 26.43 -27.33 -5.10
C PRO A 85 27.61 -26.35 -5.28
N LYS A 86 28.45 -26.56 -6.30
CA LYS A 86 29.60 -25.67 -6.60
C LYS A 86 29.15 -24.24 -6.92
N ARG A 87 28.09 -24.07 -7.74
CA ARG A 87 27.58 -22.75 -8.13
C ARG A 87 26.86 -22.05 -6.98
N GLU A 88 26.07 -22.78 -6.20
CA GLU A 88 25.37 -22.20 -5.03
C GLU A 88 26.37 -21.79 -3.94
N LYS A 89 27.40 -22.58 -3.66
CA LYS A 89 28.45 -22.21 -2.70
C LYS A 89 29.13 -20.90 -3.08
N SER A 90 29.47 -20.69 -4.36
CA SER A 90 30.05 -19.43 -4.84
C SER A 90 29.11 -18.25 -4.65
N ARG A 91 27.80 -18.41 -4.92
CA ARG A 91 26.79 -17.36 -4.70
C ARG A 91 26.64 -17.02 -3.21
N VAL A 92 26.62 -18.03 -2.34
CA VAL A 92 26.52 -17.86 -0.89
C VAL A 92 27.77 -17.16 -0.34
N LEU A 93 28.97 -17.59 -0.75
CA LEU A 93 30.22 -16.94 -0.36
C LEU A 93 30.30 -15.49 -0.83
N TYR A 94 29.89 -15.23 -2.07
CA TYR A 94 29.80 -13.86 -2.58
C TYR A 94 28.84 -13.00 -1.75
N LEU A 95 27.62 -13.49 -1.49
CA LEU A 95 26.63 -12.77 -0.68
C LEU A 95 27.14 -12.52 0.74
N TYR A 96 27.76 -13.53 1.35
CA TYR A 96 28.37 -13.43 2.67
C TYR A 96 29.46 -12.35 2.70
N ASN A 97 30.41 -12.39 1.77
CA ASN A 97 31.49 -11.41 1.69
C ASN A 97 30.95 -10.00 1.44
N LYS A 98 29.93 -9.87 0.59
CA LYS A 98 29.25 -8.59 0.32
C LYS A 98 28.61 -8.03 1.60
N LEU A 99 27.86 -8.84 2.33
CA LEU A 99 27.23 -8.44 3.60
C LEU A 99 28.28 -8.09 4.66
N LEU A 100 29.37 -8.86 4.74
CA LEU A 100 30.48 -8.59 5.64
C LEU A 100 31.15 -7.24 5.32
N GLN A 101 31.42 -6.97 4.04
CA GLN A 101 31.99 -5.71 3.58
C GLN A 101 31.04 -4.52 3.86
N GLN A 102 29.73 -4.70 3.64
CA GLN A 102 28.71 -3.69 3.97
C GLN A 102 28.70 -3.39 5.48
N ARG A 103 28.74 -4.41 6.34
CA ARG A 103 28.82 -4.21 7.80
C ARG A 103 30.10 -3.49 8.22
N GLN A 104 31.25 -3.91 7.69
CA GLN A 104 32.54 -3.27 8.00
C GLN A 104 32.58 -1.80 7.54
N SER A 105 32.13 -1.51 6.33
CA SER A 105 32.07 -0.14 5.80
C SER A 105 31.12 0.74 6.62
N PHE A 106 29.96 0.22 7.04
CA PHE A 106 29.05 0.90 7.95
C PHE A 106 29.74 1.25 9.29
N VAL A 107 30.36 0.27 9.95
CA VAL A 107 31.08 0.49 11.22
C VAL A 107 32.20 1.51 11.05
N ARG A 108 33.01 1.39 9.99
CA ARG A 108 34.09 2.36 9.69
C ARG A 108 33.54 3.76 9.50
N ARG A 109 32.43 3.92 8.77
CA ARG A 109 31.77 5.23 8.54
C ARG A 109 31.24 5.81 9.85
N GLN A 110 30.60 5.00 10.69
CA GLN A 110 30.09 5.47 11.98
C GLN A 110 31.22 5.86 12.93
N ARG A 111 32.30 5.07 13.02
CA ARG A 111 33.49 5.44 13.80
C ARG A 111 34.08 6.77 13.37
N LYS A 112 34.25 6.99 12.05
CA LYS A 112 34.71 8.29 11.52
C LYS A 112 33.79 9.44 11.91
N ARG A 113 32.47 9.26 11.81
CA ARG A 113 31.49 10.28 12.23
C ARG A 113 31.57 10.58 13.73
N ILE A 114 31.70 9.57 14.58
CA ILE A 114 31.83 9.74 16.03
C ILE A 114 33.14 10.47 16.36
N ALA A 115 34.26 10.06 15.75
CA ALA A 115 35.54 10.73 15.94
C ALA A 115 35.51 12.21 15.49
N GLN A 116 34.89 12.50 14.34
CA GLN A 116 34.68 13.87 13.87
C GLN A 116 33.82 14.69 14.84
N ARG A 117 32.72 14.12 15.34
CA ARG A 117 31.88 14.80 16.35
C ARG A 117 32.60 15.01 17.68
N ALA A 118 33.49 14.10 18.07
CA ALA A 118 34.29 14.23 19.28
C ALA A 118 35.38 15.31 19.14
N GLN A 119 35.92 15.49 17.93
CA GLN A 119 36.89 16.56 17.63
C GLN A 119 36.24 17.93 17.41
N GLN A 120 34.95 17.97 17.05
CA GLN A 120 34.20 19.21 16.95
C GLN A 120 33.93 19.76 18.36
N HIS A 121 34.51 20.91 18.68
CA HIS A 121 34.18 21.64 19.89
C HIS A 121 32.67 21.95 19.92
N PRO A 122 32.01 21.86 21.08
CA PRO A 122 30.59 22.18 21.17
C PRO A 122 30.40 23.63 20.73
N GLY A 123 29.67 23.82 19.62
CA GLY A 123 29.37 25.15 19.11
C GLY A 123 28.68 25.98 20.19
N LEU A 124 28.83 27.31 20.12
CA LEU A 124 28.27 28.26 21.09
C LEU A 124 26.79 27.96 21.41
N GLY A 125 26.01 27.54 20.41
CA GLY A 125 24.61 27.13 20.55
C GLY A 125 24.37 25.90 21.44
N MET A 126 25.25 24.90 21.43
CA MET A 126 25.14 23.74 22.34
C MET A 126 25.47 24.12 23.79
N LEU A 127 26.44 25.02 23.99
CA LEU A 127 26.77 25.56 25.31
C LEU A 127 25.62 26.40 25.88
N LEU A 128 25.03 27.28 25.06
CA LEU A 128 23.83 28.07 25.40
C LEU A 128 22.64 27.17 25.72
N LEU A 129 22.41 26.12 24.93
CA LEU A 129 21.33 25.16 25.18
C LEU A 129 21.54 24.38 26.48
N GLN A 130 22.78 23.97 26.76
CA GLN A 130 23.15 23.29 28.01
C GLN A 130 22.98 24.21 29.22
N TRP A 131 23.30 25.51 29.08
CA TRP A 131 23.06 26.53 30.11
C TRP A 131 21.57 26.76 30.35
N CYS A 132 20.76 26.93 29.30
CA CYS A 132 19.30 27.06 29.41
C CYS A 132 18.66 25.83 30.05
N CYS A 133 19.09 24.62 29.69
CA CYS A 133 18.61 23.37 30.30
C CYS A 133 19.01 23.21 31.76
N ARG A 134 20.12 23.84 32.21
CA ARG A 134 20.50 23.89 33.63
C ARG A 134 19.59 24.81 34.43
N HIS A 135 19.15 25.93 33.83
CA HIS A 135 18.22 26.85 34.47
C HIS A 135 16.75 26.42 34.41
N TRP A 136 16.36 25.62 33.41
CA TRP A 136 14.97 25.20 33.20
C TRP A 136 14.82 23.67 33.12
N PRO A 137 14.49 22.99 34.25
CA PRO A 137 14.44 21.53 34.30
C PRO A 137 13.35 20.91 33.40
N ARG A 138 12.33 21.68 32.99
CA ARG A 138 11.29 21.21 32.05
C ARG A 138 11.79 21.04 30.61
N LEU A 139 12.81 21.80 30.21
CA LEU A 139 13.44 21.69 28.88
C LEU A 139 14.36 20.45 28.78
N ARG A 140 14.71 19.82 29.91
CA ARG A 140 15.55 18.61 29.96
C ARG A 140 14.91 17.42 29.23
N ARG A 141 13.58 17.38 29.12
CA ARG A 141 12.84 16.35 28.36
C ARG A 141 13.09 16.41 26.86
N TRP A 142 13.44 17.58 26.33
CA TRP A 142 13.73 17.79 24.91
C TRP A 142 15.18 17.43 24.55
N MET A 143 16.03 17.30 25.56
CA MET A 143 17.44 16.91 25.44
C MET A 143 17.61 15.40 25.64
N ARG A 144 16.65 14.59 25.16
CA ARG A 144 16.74 13.12 25.23
C ARG A 144 18.05 12.67 24.61
N ARG A 145 18.80 11.85 25.34
CA ARG A 145 20.05 11.31 24.81
C ARG A 145 19.68 10.34 23.68
N SER A 146 20.54 10.28 22.68
CA SER A 146 20.38 9.36 21.57
C SER A 146 21.62 8.48 21.52
N CYS A 147 21.46 7.26 21.02
CA CYS A 147 22.59 6.36 20.86
C CYS A 147 23.67 7.03 19.99
N THR A 148 24.90 7.04 20.48
CA THR A 148 26.04 7.67 19.79
C THR A 148 26.34 7.08 18.41
N VAL A 149 25.94 5.83 18.16
CA VAL A 149 26.21 5.09 16.91
C VAL A 149 25.06 5.19 15.91
N CYS A 150 23.83 4.87 16.31
CA CYS A 150 22.68 4.82 15.40
C CYS A 150 21.77 6.04 15.46
N GLY A 151 21.91 6.90 16.48
CA GLY A 151 21.03 8.05 16.70
C GLY A 151 19.61 7.68 17.13
N ALA A 152 19.34 6.42 17.46
CA ALA A 152 18.05 6.00 18.00
C ALA A 152 17.78 6.72 19.34
N PRO A 153 16.53 7.12 19.61
CA PRO A 153 16.17 7.76 20.86
C PRO A 153 16.39 6.81 22.04
N GLU A 154 16.73 7.37 23.20
CA GLU A 154 17.02 6.60 24.42
C GLU A 154 15.92 5.59 24.72
N THR A 155 16.31 4.33 24.92
CA THR A 155 15.43 3.30 25.47
C THR A 155 15.84 2.96 26.90
N PRO A 156 14.93 2.45 27.76
CA PRO A 156 15.27 2.08 29.14
C PRO A 156 16.42 1.05 29.27
N TRP A 157 16.76 0.38 28.17
CA TRP A 157 17.75 -0.70 28.08
C TRP A 157 19.11 -0.23 27.56
N ASP A 158 19.33 1.09 27.45
CA ASP A 158 20.56 1.64 26.90
C ASP A 158 21.72 1.47 27.89
N ARG A 159 22.87 1.01 27.36
CA ARG A 159 24.10 0.79 28.13
C ARG A 159 24.98 2.02 28.02
N VAL A 160 25.53 2.44 29.15
CA VAL A 160 26.50 3.53 29.22
C VAL A 160 27.91 2.94 29.24
N CYS A 161 28.84 3.56 28.51
CA CYS A 161 30.25 3.17 28.55
C CYS A 161 30.79 3.21 30.00
N PRO A 162 31.39 2.12 30.53
CA PRO A 162 31.90 2.06 31.89
C PRO A 162 33.19 2.89 32.07
N ALA A 163 33.80 3.37 30.98
CA ALA A 163 34.98 4.21 31.08
C ALA A 163 34.61 5.55 31.74
N PRO A 164 35.31 5.95 32.83
CA PRO A 164 34.89 7.07 33.69
C PRO A 164 34.87 8.43 32.99
N ALA A 165 35.64 8.58 31.91
CA ALA A 165 35.69 9.81 31.11
C ALA A 165 34.75 9.82 29.89
N CYS A 166 34.18 8.68 29.50
CA CYS A 166 33.43 8.57 28.25
C CYS A 166 31.92 8.77 28.45
N GLY A 167 31.29 8.00 29.34
CA GLY A 167 29.87 8.13 29.67
C GLY A 167 28.90 8.08 28.47
N ALA A 168 29.33 7.58 27.31
CA ALA A 168 28.54 7.59 26.08
C ALA A 168 27.40 6.55 26.12
N PRO A 169 26.16 6.91 25.74
CA PRO A 169 25.04 5.98 25.67
C PRO A 169 25.02 5.17 24.37
N TYR A 170 24.71 3.88 24.49
CA TYR A 170 24.60 2.92 23.40
C TYR A 170 23.28 2.15 23.47
N CYS A 171 22.68 1.92 22.30
CA CYS A 171 21.56 1.03 22.16
C CYS A 171 22.01 -0.44 22.36
N GLY A 172 21.13 -1.33 22.83
CA GLY A 172 21.45 -2.76 22.99
C GLY A 172 22.15 -3.41 21.78
N PRO A 173 21.65 -3.25 20.53
CA PRO A 173 22.33 -3.80 19.35
C PRO A 173 23.58 -3.02 18.90
N CYS A 174 23.84 -1.85 19.47
CA CYS A 174 25.00 -1.00 19.16
C CYS A 174 26.18 -1.23 20.13
N TRP A 175 25.91 -1.84 21.28
CA TRP A 175 26.88 -2.20 22.31
C TRP A 175 27.69 -3.42 21.84
#